data_AF-Q9AFC3-F1
#
_entry.id   AF-Q9AFC3-F1
#
_cell.length_a   1.000
_cell.length_b   1.000
_cell.length_c   1.000
_cell.angle_alpha   90.00
_cell.angle_beta   90.00
_cell.angle_gamma   90.00
#
_symmetry.space_group_name_H-M   'P 1'
#
loop_
_entity.id
_entity.type
_entity.pdbx_description
1 polymer ?
#
loop_
_entity_poly.entity_id
_entity_poly.type
_entity_poly.pdbx_seq_one_letter_code
_entity_poly.pdbx_strand_id
1 'polypeptide(L)'
;VQGFGNVGSNTAKHLERMSGNILSISEYDKEKGVYTIYNENGFNISELISHFEKYNTLYNYKNAKHISIDQFYSLDVDVIIPCALENSITEDEAQKIRAKLIVEGANGPT
;
A
#
# COMPACT_ATOMS: atom_id res chain seq x y z
N VAL A 1 -0.33 1.98 -1.94
CA VAL A 1 0.22 2.57 -0.69
C VAL A 1 1.13 1.55 -0.02
N GLN A 2 2.33 1.90 0.40
CA GLN A 2 3.23 0.98 1.10
C GLN A 2 3.35 1.45 2.55
N GLY A 3 2.99 0.59 3.50
CA GLY A 3 2.76 0.93 4.90
C GLY A 3 1.30 1.37 5.14
N PHE A 4 0.68 0.80 6.16
CA PHE A 4 -0.71 1.06 6.57
C PHE A 4 -0.82 1.45 8.05
N GLY A 5 0.28 1.94 8.63
CA GLY A 5 0.29 2.64 9.92
C GLY A 5 -0.35 4.04 9.85
N ASN A 6 -0.01 4.93 10.79
CA ASN A 6 -0.65 6.25 10.92
C ASN A 6 -0.67 7.07 9.62
N VAL A 7 0.48 7.21 8.94
CA VAL A 7 0.57 8.00 7.71
C VAL A 7 -0.19 7.31 6.58
N GLY A 8 0.12 6.04 6.29
CA GLY A 8 -0.46 5.30 5.17
C GLY A 8 -1.98 5.16 5.24
N SER A 9 -2.52 4.80 6.41
CA SER A 9 -3.97 4.64 6.61
C SER A 9 -4.72 5.98 6.50
N ASN A 10 -4.18 7.06 7.08
CA ASN A 10 -4.78 8.39 6.92
C ASN A 10 -4.69 8.88 5.48
N THR A 11 -3.57 8.66 4.79
CA THR A 11 -3.44 9.01 3.36
C THR A 11 -4.49 8.27 2.53
N ALA A 12 -4.61 6.96 2.71
CA ALA A 12 -5.64 6.15 2.02
C ALA A 12 -7.06 6.68 2.29
N LYS A 13 -7.37 7.04 3.54
CA LYS A 13 -8.66 7.59 3.94
C LYS A 13 -8.98 8.94 3.29
N HIS A 14 -7.99 9.82 3.15
CA HIS A 14 -8.18 11.11 2.48
C HIS A 14 -8.31 10.94 0.96
N LEU A 15 -7.55 10.02 0.36
CA LEU A 15 -7.69 9.70 -1.06
C LEU A 15 -9.06 9.13 -1.38
N GLU A 16 -9.60 8.21 -0.57
CA GLU A 16 -10.97 7.69 -0.74
C GLU A 16 -12.01 8.82 -0.75
N ARG A 17 -11.88 9.80 0.16
CA ARG A 17 -12.76 11.00 0.21
C ARG A 17 -12.65 11.89 -1.03
N MET A 18 -11.50 11.86 -1.70
CA MET A 18 -11.26 12.57 -2.95
C MET A 18 -11.65 11.74 -4.18
N SER A 19 -12.39 10.64 -4.00
CA SER A 19 -12.73 9.67 -5.06
C SER A 19 -11.52 8.96 -5.67
N GLY A 20 -10.39 8.95 -4.96
CA GLY A 20 -9.23 8.15 -5.30
C GLY A 20 -9.50 6.67 -5.04
N ASN A 21 -9.06 5.82 -5.97
CA ASN A 21 -9.24 4.39 -5.86
C ASN A 21 -7.95 3.71 -5.36
N ILE A 22 -8.01 3.04 -4.21
CA ILE A 22 -6.84 2.36 -3.62
C ILE A 22 -6.87 0.91 -4.06
N LEU A 23 -6.00 0.56 -5.00
CA LEU A 23 -5.93 -0.80 -5.55
C LEU A 23 -5.04 -1.75 -4.73
N SER A 24 -4.04 -1.23 -4.02
CA SER A 24 -3.07 -2.06 -3.34
C SER A 24 -2.45 -1.42 -2.09
N ILE A 25 -2.26 -2.26 -1.06
CA ILE A 25 -1.57 -1.94 0.18
C ILE A 25 -0.49 -3.00 0.43
N SER A 26 0.74 -2.56 0.62
CA SER A 26 1.84 -3.41 1.11
C SER A 26 2.09 -3.12 2.58
N GLU A 27 2.27 -4.15 3.41
CA GLU A 27 2.45 -4.03 4.85
C GLU A 27 3.30 -5.18 5.41
N TYR A 28 3.80 -5.03 6.63
CA TYR A 28 4.52 -6.04 7.38
C TYR A 28 3.62 -6.73 8.40
N ASP A 29 3.65 -8.06 8.41
CA ASP A 29 3.07 -8.91 9.44
C ASP A 29 4.19 -9.61 10.21
N LYS A 30 4.03 -9.74 11.53
CA LYS A 30 5.06 -10.32 12.41
C LYS A 30 5.37 -11.79 12.09
N GLU A 31 4.38 -12.55 11.63
CA GLU A 31 4.53 -13.98 11.34
C GLU A 31 4.76 -14.25 9.85
N LYS A 32 4.23 -13.40 8.97
CA LYS A 32 4.28 -13.60 7.51
C LYS A 32 5.36 -12.78 6.81
N GLY A 33 5.93 -11.79 7.49
CA GLY A 33 6.84 -10.83 6.88
C GLY A 33 6.09 -9.80 6.04
N VAL A 34 6.77 -9.24 5.03
CA VAL A 34 6.15 -8.30 4.08
C VAL A 34 5.14 -9.04 3.21
N TYR A 35 3.94 -8.49 3.11
CA TYR A 35 2.88 -8.98 2.24
C TYR A 35 2.21 -7.81 1.53
N THR A 36 1.53 -8.09 0.43
CA THR A 36 0.81 -7.08 -0.33
C THR A 36 -0.56 -7.61 -0.71
N ILE A 37 -1.59 -6.83 -0.37
CA ILE A 37 -2.96 -7.06 -0.80
C ILE A 37 -3.29 -6.23 -2.04
N TYR A 38 -4.08 -6.80 -2.94
CA TYR A 38 -4.51 -6.18 -4.19
C TYR A 38 -5.97 -6.48 -4.50
N ASN A 39 -6.68 -5.46 -4.97
CA ASN A 39 -8.02 -5.55 -5.53
C ASN A 39 -8.12 -4.63 -6.76
N GLU A 40 -8.33 -5.23 -7.93
CA GLU A 40 -8.50 -4.52 -9.21
C GLU A 40 -9.70 -3.55 -9.22
N ASN A 41 -10.71 -3.81 -8.39
CA ASN A 41 -11.87 -2.94 -8.24
C ASN A 41 -11.70 -1.89 -7.14
N GLY A 42 -10.58 -1.92 -6.40
CA GLY A 42 -10.35 -1.04 -5.27
C GLY A 42 -10.82 -1.56 -3.92
N PHE A 43 -10.30 -0.95 -2.86
CA PHE A 43 -10.67 -1.24 -1.48
C PHE A 43 -11.62 -0.21 -0.90
N ASN A 44 -12.56 -0.67 -0.06
CA ASN A 44 -13.24 0.19 0.90
C ASN A 44 -12.29 0.46 2.06
N ILE A 45 -11.70 1.65 2.11
CA ILE A 45 -10.64 1.98 3.08
C ILE A 45 -11.18 2.03 4.49
N SER A 46 -12.42 2.48 4.68
CA SER A 46 -13.06 2.49 6.00
C SER A 46 -13.21 1.08 6.58
N GLU A 47 -13.54 0.10 5.75
CA GLU A 47 -13.57 -1.33 6.12
C GLU A 47 -12.18 -1.87 6.41
N LEU A 48 -11.19 -1.57 5.56
CA LEU A 48 -9.80 -2.03 5.76
C LEU A 48 -9.19 -1.48 7.05
N ILE A 49 -9.44 -0.21 7.38
CA ILE A 49 -9.00 0.38 8.65
C ILE A 49 -9.62 -0.37 9.82
N SER A 50 -10.94 -0.62 9.77
CA SER A 50 -11.64 -1.36 10.83
C SER A 50 -11.09 -2.80 11.00
N HIS A 51 -10.75 -3.46 9.89
CA HIS A 51 -10.10 -4.77 9.90
C HIS A 51 -8.69 -4.70 10.51
N PHE A 52 -7.89 -3.73 10.09
CA PHE A 52 -6.52 -3.54 10.58
C PHE A 52 -6.49 -3.21 12.07
N GLU A 53 -7.38 -2.35 12.56
CA GLU A 53 -7.50 -2.03 13.99
C GLU A 53 -7.87 -3.27 14.82
N LYS A 54 -8.69 -4.16 14.27
CA LYS A 54 -9.15 -5.37 14.96
C LYS A 54 -8.11 -6.49 14.99
N TYR A 55 -7.41 -6.71 13.88
CA TYR A 55 -6.52 -7.86 13.70
C TYR A 55 -5.04 -7.50 13.70
N ASN A 56 -4.71 -6.21 13.65
CA ASN A 56 -3.35 -5.66 13.52
C ASN A 56 -2.60 -6.22 12.29
N THR A 57 -3.34 -6.63 11.27
CA THR A 57 -2.85 -7.16 9.99
C THR A 57 -3.97 -7.13 8.96
N LEU A 58 -3.61 -6.96 7.69
CA LEU A 58 -4.49 -7.11 6.53
C LEU A 58 -4.28 -8.46 5.84
N TYR A 59 -3.34 -9.29 6.29
CA TYR A 59 -2.96 -10.54 5.62
C TYR A 59 -4.15 -11.49 5.41
N ASN A 60 -5.06 -11.54 6.38
CA ASN A 60 -6.26 -12.38 6.37
C ASN A 60 -7.53 -11.66 5.86
N TYR A 61 -7.39 -10.49 5.23
CA TYR A 61 -8.51 -9.78 4.63
C TYR A 61 -9.06 -10.55 3.43
N LYS A 62 -10.31 -11.02 3.51
CA LYS A 62 -10.88 -12.00 2.57
C LYS A 62 -11.11 -11.46 1.17
N ASN A 63 -11.32 -10.15 1.03
CA ASN A 63 -11.67 -9.50 -0.24
C ASN A 63 -10.42 -8.95 -0.94
N ALA A 64 -9.27 -9.64 -0.81
CA ALA A 64 -8.02 -9.27 -1.44
C ALA A 64 -7.32 -10.49 -2.05
N LYS A 65 -6.62 -10.24 -3.16
CA LYS A 65 -5.59 -11.15 -3.68
C LYS A 65 -4.26 -10.79 -3.04
N HIS A 66 -3.41 -11.80 -2.81
CA HIS A 66 -2.01 -11.58 -2.45
C HIS A 66 -1.16 -11.46 -3.71
N ILE A 67 -0.30 -10.44 -3.76
CA ILE A 67 0.68 -10.23 -4.83
C ILE A 67 2.07 -10.03 -4.22
N SER A 68 3.12 -10.20 -5.03
CA SER A 68 4.48 -9.92 -4.57
C SER A 68 4.74 -8.41 -4.45
N ILE A 69 5.79 -8.04 -3.72
CA ILE A 69 6.24 -6.65 -3.65
C ILE A 69 6.74 -6.13 -5.02
N ASP A 70 7.35 -6.99 -5.84
CA ASP A 70 7.73 -6.62 -7.21
C ASP A 70 6.52 -6.29 -8.07
N GLN A 71 5.43 -7.07 -7.90
CA GLN A 71 4.17 -6.79 -8.57
C GLN A 71 3.56 -5.48 -8.10
N PHE A 72 3.64 -5.14 -6.81
CA PHE A 72 3.20 -3.85 -6.26
C PHE A 72 3.86 -2.67 -6.97
N TYR A 73 5.18 -2.67 -7.09
CA TYR A 73 5.91 -1.58 -7.76
C TYR A 73 5.64 -1.52 -9.26
N SER A 74 5.28 -2.65 -9.87
CA SER A 74 4.97 -2.74 -11.31
C SER A 74 3.52 -2.41 -11.67
N LEU A 75 2.64 -2.13 -10.68
CA LEU A 75 1.23 -1.84 -10.93
C LEU A 75 1.09 -0.58 -11.82
N ASP A 76 0.14 -0.64 -12.75
CA ASP A 76 -0.27 0.51 -13.55
C ASP A 76 -1.23 1.37 -12.72
N VAL A 77 -0.68 2.37 -12.04
CA VAL A 77 -1.39 3.28 -11.14
C VAL A 77 -0.97 4.72 -11.40
N ASP A 78 -1.80 5.68 -11.04
CA ASP A 78 -1.41 7.09 -11.15
C ASP A 78 -0.38 7.49 -10.08
N VAL A 79 -0.48 6.93 -8.87
CA VAL A 79 0.31 7.36 -7.71
C VAL A 79 0.80 6.16 -6.88
N ILE A 80 2.09 6.16 -6.53
CA ILE A 80 2.67 5.30 -5.48
C ILE A 80 2.99 6.17 -4.27
N ILE A 81 2.72 5.64 -3.08
CA ILE A 81 2.87 6.38 -1.82
C ILE A 81 3.64 5.50 -0.83
N PRO A 82 4.97 5.65 -0.74
CA PRO A 82 5.78 4.96 0.26
C PRO A 82 5.66 5.64 1.62
N CYS A 83 5.22 4.89 2.63
CA CYS A 83 4.94 5.35 3.99
C CYS A 83 5.46 4.35 5.06
N ALA A 84 6.29 3.38 4.68
CA ALA A 84 6.78 2.33 5.57
C ALA A 84 8.18 2.62 6.11
N LEU A 85 9.20 2.30 5.33
CA LEU A 85 10.61 2.39 5.71
C LEU A 85 11.41 3.25 4.73
N GLU A 86 12.55 3.75 5.19
CA GLU A 86 13.58 4.35 4.33
C GLU A 86 14.11 3.35 3.28
N ASN A 87 14.63 3.84 2.15
CA ASN A 87 15.17 3.05 1.05
C ASN A 87 14.23 1.93 0.54
N SER A 88 12.91 2.19 0.58
CA SER A 88 11.90 1.25 0.08
C SER A 88 11.88 1.15 -1.44
N ILE A 89 12.24 2.24 -2.12
CA ILE A 89 12.38 2.34 -3.57
C ILE A 89 13.87 2.41 -3.87
N THR A 90 14.48 1.29 -4.28
CA THR A 90 15.87 1.29 -4.74
C THR A 90 15.92 1.45 -6.27
N GLU A 91 17.11 1.38 -6.85
CA GLU A 91 17.29 1.42 -8.32
C GLU A 91 16.48 0.32 -9.02
N ASP A 92 16.37 -0.87 -8.43
CA ASP A 92 15.63 -1.99 -8.98
C ASP A 92 14.11 -1.75 -8.99
N GLU A 93 13.56 -1.16 -7.93
CA GLU A 93 12.15 -0.80 -7.85
C GLU A 93 11.84 0.38 -8.78
N ALA A 94 12.72 1.38 -8.84
CA ALA A 94 12.56 2.55 -9.67
C ALA A 94 12.38 2.19 -11.16
N GLN A 95 13.07 1.16 -11.64
CA GLN A 95 12.93 0.66 -13.02
C GLN A 95 11.58 0.00 -13.30
N LYS A 96 10.88 -0.48 -12.26
CA LYS A 96 9.58 -1.17 -12.37
C LYS A 96 8.40 -0.19 -12.29
N ILE A 97 8.58 0.94 -11.62
CA ILE A 97 7.53 1.92 -11.35
C ILE A 97 7.03 2.57 -12.63
N ARG A 98 5.71 2.45 -12.86
CA ARG A 98 4.99 3.10 -13.97
C ARG A 98 4.16 4.29 -13.53
N ALA A 99 4.14 4.58 -12.23
CA ALA A 99 3.32 5.63 -11.67
C ALA A 99 3.75 7.01 -12.18
N LYS A 100 2.77 7.90 -12.35
CA LYS A 100 3.01 9.29 -12.77
C LYS A 100 3.58 10.14 -11.64
N LEU A 101 3.30 9.73 -10.39
CA LEU A 101 3.72 10.45 -9.20
C LEU A 101 4.13 9.48 -8.08
N ILE A 102 5.19 9.82 -7.37
CA ILE A 102 5.58 9.21 -6.10
C ILE A 102 5.39 10.28 -5.01
N VAL A 103 4.63 9.95 -3.96
CA VAL A 103 4.37 10.85 -2.82
C VAL A 103 4.93 10.24 -1.56
N GLU A 104 6.07 10.74 -1.11
CA GLU A 104 6.78 10.22 0.05
C GLU A 104 6.09 10.63 1.36
N GLY A 105 5.59 9.63 2.09
CA GLY A 105 5.08 9.80 3.46
C GLY A 105 6.07 9.35 4.53
N ALA A 106 7.07 8.54 4.17
CA ALA A 106 8.20 8.18 5.01
C ALA A 106 9.37 9.16 4.81
N ASN A 107 10.36 9.12 5.70
CA ASN A 107 11.62 9.85 5.53
C ASN A 107 12.57 9.02 4.65
N GLY A 108 13.08 9.62 3.56
CA GLY A 108 14.03 9.00 2.64
C GLY A 108 13.61 7.63 2.08
N PRO A 109 12.36 7.43 1.61
CA PRO A 109 11.94 6.14 1.07
C PRO A 109 12.52 5.84 -0.33
N THR A 110 13.13 6.81 -1.00
CA THR A 110 13.74 6.72 -2.34
C THR A 110 15.23 7.04 -2.27
#